data_AF-A0A965IVC3-F1
#
_entry.id   AF-A0A965IVC3-F1
#
_cell.length_a   1.000
_cell.length_b   1.000
_cell.length_c   1.000
_cell.angle_alpha   90.00
_cell.angle_beta   90.00
_cell.angle_gamma   90.00
#
_symmetry.space_group_name_H-M   'P 1'
#
loop_
_entity.id
_entity.type
_entity.pdbx_description
1 polymer ?
#
loop_
_entity_poly.entity_id
_entity_poly.type
_entity_poly.pdbx_seq_one_letter_code
_entity_poly.pdbx_strand_id
1 'polypeptide(L)'
;MPMTPLSATGEPLCLLTVHAHPDDEASKGASTVARYFAEGVRTVLVCCTGGEEGDLQNPSLREPGQPFHGLTPEQEKALLAEVRPKELERSVEIIGFSALHMLGYRDSGMAGTPPNEHPDCFHQADIDEATGRL
;
A
#
# COMPACT_ATOMS: atom_id res chain seq x y z
N MET A 1 -0.56 20.35 -19.93
CA MET A 1 -0.59 18.89 -19.72
C MET A 1 0.46 18.28 -20.63
N PRO A 2 1.41 17.49 -20.12
CA PRO A 2 2.34 16.75 -20.97
C PRO A 2 1.56 15.83 -21.92
N MET A 3 2.07 15.61 -23.13
CA MET A 3 1.48 14.66 -24.08
C MET A 3 1.63 13.24 -23.53
N THR A 4 0.58 12.42 -23.64
CA THR A 4 0.62 11.01 -23.22
C THR A 4 1.69 10.24 -24.01
N PRO A 5 2.69 9.64 -23.34
CA PRO A 5 3.70 8.82 -24.00
C PRO A 5 3.07 7.58 -24.61
N LEU A 6 3.53 7.22 -25.81
CA LEU A 6 3.04 6.06 -26.55
C LEU A 6 4.16 5.01 -26.72
N SER A 7 3.77 3.75 -26.77
CA SER A 7 4.62 2.61 -27.16
C SER A 7 4.99 2.67 -28.65
N ALA A 8 5.83 1.74 -29.10
CA ALA A 8 6.14 1.57 -30.52
C ALA A 8 4.91 1.22 -31.38
N THR A 9 3.86 0.65 -30.78
CA THR A 9 2.59 0.33 -31.43
C THR A 9 1.56 1.45 -31.35
N GLY A 10 1.90 2.59 -30.73
CA GLY A 10 1.01 3.75 -30.60
C GLY A 10 0.04 3.67 -29.41
N GLU A 11 0.23 2.73 -28.49
CA GLU A 11 -0.63 2.57 -27.31
C GLU A 11 -0.10 3.40 -26.12
N PRO A 12 -0.97 4.02 -25.29
CA PRO A 12 -0.54 4.73 -24.09
C PRO A 12 0.30 3.86 -23.15
N LEU A 13 1.41 4.40 -22.66
CA LEU A 13 2.23 3.71 -21.68
C LEU A 13 1.54 3.66 -20.31
N CYS A 14 1.71 2.53 -19.62
CA CYS A 14 1.25 2.31 -18.26
C CYS A 14 2.37 1.71 -17.42
N LEU A 15 2.60 2.27 -16.23
CA LEU A 15 3.43 1.69 -15.19
C LEU A 15 2.53 1.11 -14.10
N LEU A 16 2.59 -0.20 -13.90
CA LEU A 16 1.96 -0.91 -12.80
C LEU A 16 3.01 -1.26 -11.75
N THR A 17 2.76 -0.92 -10.49
CA THR A 17 3.54 -1.43 -9.36
C THR A 17 2.63 -2.28 -8.46
N VAL A 18 3.17 -3.40 -7.97
CA VAL A 18 2.46 -4.32 -7.07
C VAL A 18 3.25 -4.39 -5.79
N HIS A 19 2.60 -4.07 -4.67
CA HIS A 19 3.21 -3.98 -3.35
C HIS A 19 2.38 -4.72 -2.31
N ALA A 20 3.05 -5.19 -1.25
CA ALA A 20 2.38 -6.02 -0.26
C ALA A 20 1.54 -5.19 0.71
N HIS A 21 2.09 -4.07 1.20
CA HIS A 21 1.47 -3.26 2.25
C HIS A 21 1.49 -1.76 1.90
N PRO A 22 0.59 -0.96 2.52
CA PRO A 22 0.70 0.49 2.51
C PRO A 22 1.99 0.96 3.18
N ASP A 23 2.84 1.70 2.46
CA ASP A 23 4.20 2.19 2.76
C ASP A 23 5.27 1.68 1.77
N ASP A 24 5.05 0.51 1.18
CA ASP A 24 5.94 -0.09 0.19
C ASP A 24 6.01 0.77 -1.07
N GLU A 25 4.91 1.41 -1.49
CA GLU A 25 4.88 2.30 -2.65
C GLU A 25 5.72 3.56 -2.44
N ALA A 26 5.76 4.06 -1.20
CA ALA A 26 6.54 5.22 -0.82
C ALA A 26 8.04 4.87 -0.70
N SER A 27 8.35 3.71 -0.15
CA SER A 27 9.74 3.28 0.13
C SER A 27 10.43 2.62 -1.07
N LYS A 28 9.69 1.95 -1.96
CA LYS A 28 10.23 1.09 -3.04
C LYS A 28 9.87 1.58 -4.44
N GLY A 29 10.03 2.88 -4.70
CA GLY A 29 9.97 3.39 -6.09
C GLY A 29 9.21 4.69 -6.28
N ALA A 30 8.78 5.38 -5.22
CA ALA A 30 8.04 6.64 -5.30
C ALA A 30 8.63 7.65 -6.30
N SER A 31 9.94 7.89 -6.27
CA SER A 31 10.59 8.85 -7.19
C SER A 31 10.50 8.43 -8.65
N THR A 32 10.52 7.12 -8.93
CA THR A 32 10.39 6.57 -10.28
C THR A 32 8.96 6.73 -10.78
N VAL A 33 7.96 6.40 -9.94
CA VAL A 33 6.55 6.58 -10.27
C VAL A 33 6.22 8.05 -10.49
N ALA A 34 6.67 8.93 -9.59
CA ALA A 34 6.45 10.37 -9.70
C ALA A 34 7.04 10.96 -10.98
N ARG A 35 8.22 10.49 -11.40
CA ARG A 35 8.81 10.89 -12.69
C ARG A 35 7.92 10.47 -13.85
N TYR A 36 7.51 9.20 -13.92
CA TYR A 36 6.68 8.71 -15.03
C TYR A 36 5.30 9.38 -15.07
N PHE A 37 4.69 9.63 -13.91
CA PHE A 37 3.47 10.41 -13.82
C PHE A 37 3.65 11.84 -14.37
N ALA A 38 4.74 12.52 -13.99
CA ALA A 38 5.07 13.85 -14.50
C ALA A 38 5.34 13.87 -16.01
N GLU A 39 5.82 12.76 -16.57
CA GLU A 39 5.99 12.55 -18.02
C GLU A 39 4.67 12.17 -18.74
N GLY A 40 3.56 12.03 -18.02
CA GLY A 40 2.24 11.73 -18.57
C GLY A 40 1.93 10.24 -18.75
N VAL A 41 2.75 9.34 -18.20
CA VAL A 41 2.49 7.90 -18.17
C VAL A 41 1.39 7.62 -17.14
N ARG A 42 0.44 6.72 -17.47
CA ARG A 42 -0.54 6.24 -16.49
C ARG A 42 0.20 5.40 -15.45
N THR A 43 0.01 5.72 -14.18
CA THR A 43 0.65 5.02 -13.05
C THR A 43 -0.43 4.32 -12.22
N VAL A 44 -0.26 3.03 -11.96
CA VAL A 44 -1.24 2.22 -11.22
C VAL A 44 -0.55 1.53 -10.06
N LEU A 45 -1.13 1.66 -8.87
CA LEU A 45 -0.73 0.91 -7.69
C LEU A 45 -1.70 -0.23 -7.45
N VAL A 46 -1.18 -1.45 -7.32
CA VAL A 46 -1.87 -2.57 -6.68
C VAL A 46 -1.25 -2.81 -5.31
N CYS A 47 -2.07 -2.74 -4.26
CA CYS A 47 -1.65 -3.05 -2.90
C CYS A 47 -2.37 -4.33 -2.43
N CYS A 48 -1.61 -5.35 -2.04
CA CYS A 48 -2.18 -6.66 -1.76
C CYS A 48 -3.01 -6.68 -0.46
N THR A 49 -2.58 -5.93 0.56
CA THR A 49 -3.15 -5.99 1.92
C THR A 49 -3.36 -4.62 2.53
N GLY A 50 -4.09 -4.56 3.67
CA GLY A 50 -4.24 -3.34 4.47
C GLY A 50 -3.09 -3.08 5.46
N GLY A 51 -2.21 -4.06 5.66
CA GLY A 51 -1.12 -3.99 6.64
C GLY A 51 -1.59 -4.10 8.10
N GLU A 52 -2.57 -4.93 8.36
CA GLU A 52 -3.23 -5.06 9.66
C GLU A 52 -2.29 -5.54 10.78
N GLU A 53 -1.15 -6.14 10.43
CA GLU A 53 -0.15 -6.63 11.39
C GLU A 53 1.04 -5.67 11.57
N GLY A 54 0.98 -4.47 10.99
CA GLY A 54 1.99 -3.43 11.18
C GLY A 54 1.85 -2.68 12.51
N ASP A 55 2.98 -2.19 13.03
CA ASP A 55 3.07 -1.42 14.27
C ASP A 55 3.33 0.07 14.03
N LEU A 56 2.96 0.90 15.01
CA LEU A 56 3.32 2.32 15.03
C LEU A 56 4.82 2.49 15.32
N GLN A 57 5.58 2.86 14.29
CA GLN A 57 7.03 2.99 14.37
C GLN A 57 7.52 4.31 14.99
N ASN A 58 6.74 5.40 14.90
CA ASN A 58 7.16 6.68 15.45
C ASN A 58 6.82 6.79 16.94
N PRO A 59 7.80 6.74 17.86
CA PRO A 59 7.54 6.81 19.30
C PRO A 59 6.99 8.18 19.74
N SER A 60 7.27 9.25 19.00
CA SER A 60 6.80 10.59 19.36
C SER A 60 5.27 10.66 19.35
N LEU A 61 4.59 9.83 18.56
CA LEU A 61 3.13 9.81 18.48
C LEU A 61 2.44 9.26 19.74
N ARG A 62 3.22 8.74 20.71
CA ARG A 62 2.75 8.27 22.03
C ARG A 62 2.99 9.28 23.15
N GLU A 63 3.65 10.41 22.87
CA GLU A 63 3.92 11.46 23.87
C GLU A 63 2.63 12.18 24.31
N PRO A 64 2.58 12.79 25.51
CA PRO A 64 1.40 13.52 25.98
C PRO A 64 0.87 14.52 24.95
N GLY A 65 -0.43 14.41 24.63
CA GLY A 65 -1.10 15.24 23.64
C GLY A 65 -1.05 14.74 22.20
N GLN A 66 -0.43 13.59 21.94
CA GLN A 66 -0.35 12.96 20.62
C GLN A 66 -1.45 11.88 20.44
N PRO A 67 -1.79 11.51 19.19
CA PRO A 67 -2.95 10.66 18.90
C PRO A 67 -2.92 9.27 19.54
N PHE A 68 -1.72 8.72 19.81
CA PHE A 68 -1.56 7.39 20.39
C PHE A 68 -1.18 7.43 21.88
N HIS A 69 -1.26 8.60 22.52
CA HIS A 69 -0.91 8.74 23.93
C HIS A 69 -1.85 7.94 24.84
N GLY A 70 -1.27 7.07 25.67
CA GLY A 70 -1.99 6.33 26.70
C GLY A 70 -2.92 5.22 26.18
N LEU A 71 -2.81 4.87 24.89
CA LEU A 71 -3.58 3.77 24.30
C LEU A 71 -2.98 2.41 24.70
N THR A 72 -3.84 1.40 24.86
CA THR A 72 -3.39 -0.01 24.93
C THR A 72 -2.95 -0.49 23.54
N PRO A 73 -2.17 -1.57 23.42
CA PRO A 73 -1.79 -2.13 22.12
C PRO A 73 -2.98 -2.42 21.19
N GLU A 74 -4.11 -2.86 21.74
CA GLU A 74 -5.33 -3.13 20.97
C GLU A 74 -5.97 -1.84 20.44
N GLN A 75 -5.97 -0.77 21.25
CA GLN A 75 -6.44 0.54 20.85
C GLN A 75 -5.52 1.18 19.81
N GLU A 76 -4.20 1.02 19.94
CA GLU A 76 -3.24 1.46 18.93
C GLU A 76 -3.48 0.74 17.60
N LYS A 77 -3.64 -0.59 17.61
CA LYS A 77 -3.96 -1.37 16.40
C LYS A 77 -5.28 -0.92 15.76
N ALA A 78 -6.32 -0.69 16.55
CA ALA A 78 -7.60 -0.19 16.04
C ALA A 78 -7.46 1.19 15.39
N LEU A 79 -6.71 2.11 16.02
CA LEU A 79 -6.47 3.43 15.46
C LEU A 79 -5.60 3.36 14.19
N LEU A 80 -4.58 2.51 14.15
CA LEU A 80 -3.78 2.28 12.94
C LEU A 80 -4.63 1.77 11.78
N ALA A 81 -5.57 0.86 12.04
CA ALA A 81 -6.49 0.36 11.01
C ALA A 81 -7.38 1.48 10.41
N GLU A 82 -7.65 2.54 11.16
CA GLU A 82 -8.38 3.73 10.67
C GLU A 82 -7.48 4.76 9.97
N VAL A 83 -6.20 4.81 10.33
CA VAL A 83 -5.23 5.80 9.85
C VAL A 83 -4.55 5.33 8.57
N ARG A 84 -4.09 4.08 8.50
CA ARG A 84 -3.33 3.54 7.36
C ARG A 84 -4.02 3.69 6.01
N PRO A 85 -5.34 3.46 5.86
CA PRO A 85 -6.00 3.67 4.57
C PRO A 85 -5.91 5.14 4.11
N LYS A 86 -6.01 6.09 5.04
CA LYS A 86 -5.90 7.53 4.75
C LYS A 86 -4.46 7.91 4.41
N GLU A 87 -3.48 7.30 5.08
CA GLU A 87 -2.06 7.46 4.75
C GLU A 87 -1.77 6.96 3.33
N LEU A 88 -2.30 5.78 2.96
CA LEU A 88 -2.17 5.23 1.60
C LEU A 88 -2.80 6.14 0.55
N GLU A 89 -4.05 6.55 0.76
CA GLU A 89 -4.75 7.47 -0.14
C GLU A 89 -3.93 8.74 -0.37
N ARG A 90 -3.40 9.32 0.72
CA ARG A 90 -2.58 10.53 0.63
C ARG A 90 -1.23 10.28 -0.06
N SER A 91 -0.62 9.13 0.17
CA SER A 91 0.62 8.71 -0.50
C SER A 91 0.41 8.58 -2.02
N VAL A 92 -0.67 7.92 -2.44
CA VAL A 92 -1.10 7.76 -3.83
C VAL A 92 -1.23 9.11 -4.53
N GLU A 93 -1.90 10.07 -3.90
CA GLU A 93 -2.05 11.43 -4.43
C GLU A 93 -0.70 12.16 -4.56
N ILE A 94 0.15 12.10 -3.53
CA ILE A 94 1.42 12.84 -3.49
C ILE A 94 2.42 12.28 -4.50
N ILE A 95 2.53 10.96 -4.59
CA ILE A 95 3.46 10.28 -5.51
C ILE A 95 2.99 10.44 -6.96
N GLY A 96 1.68 10.57 -7.19
CA GLY A 96 1.11 10.67 -8.52
C GLY A 96 0.76 9.30 -9.09
N PHE A 97 0.05 8.48 -8.33
CA PHE A 97 -0.63 7.30 -8.86
C PHE A 97 -1.98 7.72 -9.46
N SER A 98 -2.27 7.26 -10.68
CA SER A 98 -3.53 7.53 -11.38
C SER A 98 -4.67 6.63 -10.92
N ALA A 99 -4.36 5.48 -10.32
CA ALA A 99 -5.33 4.55 -9.75
C ALA A 99 -4.67 3.72 -8.64
N LEU A 100 -5.48 3.39 -7.62
CA LEU A 100 -5.16 2.46 -6.56
C LEU A 100 -6.14 1.29 -6.62
N HIS A 101 -5.62 0.07 -6.56
CA HIS A 101 -6.38 -1.17 -6.47
C HIS A 101 -5.93 -1.97 -5.26
N MET A 102 -6.85 -2.26 -4.35
CA MET A 102 -6.60 -3.19 -3.24
C MET A 102 -6.99 -4.60 -3.66
N LEU A 103 -6.12 -5.60 -3.47
CA LEU A 103 -6.50 -7.01 -3.72
C LEU A 103 -7.41 -7.57 -2.61
N GLY A 104 -7.38 -6.96 -1.43
CA GLY A 104 -8.28 -7.23 -0.32
C GLY A 104 -7.88 -8.40 0.57
N TYR A 105 -6.61 -8.82 0.55
CA TYR A 105 -6.10 -9.84 1.46
C TYR A 105 -5.71 -9.24 2.81
N ARG A 106 -5.73 -10.06 3.86
CA ARG A 106 -5.18 -9.67 5.16
C ARG A 106 -3.65 -9.74 5.14
N ASP A 107 -3.00 -8.79 5.81
CA ASP A 107 -1.58 -8.89 6.14
C ASP A 107 -1.28 -10.18 6.92
N SER A 108 -0.26 -10.91 6.48
CA SER A 108 0.18 -12.15 7.12
C SER A 108 1.08 -11.91 8.32
N GLY A 109 1.56 -10.68 8.54
CA GLY A 109 2.59 -10.39 9.52
C GLY A 109 3.93 -11.05 9.19
N MET A 110 4.81 -11.11 10.17
CA MET A 110 6.15 -11.68 10.00
C MET A 110 6.10 -13.21 9.85
N ALA A 111 7.05 -13.78 9.11
CA ALA A 111 7.14 -15.22 8.91
C ALA A 111 7.26 -15.98 10.25
N GLY A 112 6.47 -17.03 10.42
CA GLY A 112 6.41 -17.85 11.63
C GLY A 112 5.56 -17.26 12.77
N THR A 113 4.84 -16.16 12.54
CA THR A 113 3.97 -15.56 13.57
C THR A 113 2.52 -16.05 13.43
N PRO A 114 1.70 -15.99 14.49
CA PRO A 114 0.30 -16.48 14.46
C PRO A 114 -0.56 -15.95 13.30
N PRO A 115 -0.43 -14.69 12.83
CA PRO A 115 -1.19 -14.20 11.68
C PRO A 115 -0.95 -14.97 10.36
N ASN A 116 0.17 -15.69 10.23
CA ASN A 116 0.41 -16.57 9.07
C ASN A 116 -0.63 -17.71 8.96
N GLU A 117 -1.32 -18.06 10.06
CA GLU A 117 -2.34 -19.12 10.09
C GLU A 117 -3.76 -18.59 9.81
N HIS A 118 -3.93 -17.27 9.65
CA HIS A 118 -5.23 -16.69 9.37
C HIS A 118 -5.67 -17.05 7.95
N PRO A 119 -6.89 -17.60 7.74
CA PRO A 119 -7.32 -18.10 6.43
C PRO A 119 -7.38 -17.02 5.35
N ASP A 120 -7.67 -15.78 5.75
CA ASP A 120 -7.76 -14.64 4.82
C ASP A 120 -6.39 -13.96 4.55
N CYS A 121 -5.28 -14.44 5.13
CA CYS A 121 -4.00 -13.78 4.94
C CYS A 121 -3.39 -14.07 3.57
N PHE A 122 -2.67 -13.09 3.02
CA PHE A 122 -2.14 -13.20 1.66
C PHE A 122 -1.14 -14.36 1.50
N HIS A 123 -0.43 -14.72 2.57
CA HIS A 123 0.49 -15.86 2.59
C HIS A 123 -0.19 -17.20 2.35
N GLN A 124 -1.47 -17.34 2.75
CA GLN A 124 -2.28 -18.55 2.59
C GLN A 124 -3.09 -18.56 1.29
N ALA A 125 -3.11 -17.45 0.53
CA ALA A 125 -3.91 -17.35 -0.68
C ALA A 125 -3.45 -18.36 -1.73
N ASP A 126 -4.42 -18.97 -2.40
CA ASP A 126 -4.13 -19.81 -3.56
C ASP A 126 -3.49 -18.97 -4.68
N ILE A 127 -2.47 -19.52 -5.34
CA ILE A 127 -1.69 -18.78 -6.32
C ILE A 127 -2.51 -18.45 -7.57
N ASP A 128 -3.38 -19.35 -8.02
CA ASP A 128 -4.21 -19.12 -9.20
C ASP A 128 -5.31 -18.09 -8.89
N GLU A 129 -5.84 -18.11 -7.66
CA GLU A 129 -6.74 -17.05 -7.18
C GLU A 129 -6.03 -15.69 -7.13
N ALA A 130 -4.88 -15.62 -6.46
CA ALA A 130 -4.15 -14.37 -6.27
C ALA A 130 -3.70 -13.75 -7.59
N THR A 131 -3.21 -14.57 -8.50
CA THR A 131 -2.81 -14.12 -9.84
C THR A 131 -4.02 -13.78 -10.71
N GLY A 132 -5.15 -14.48 -10.57
CA GLY A 132 -6.38 -14.18 -11.32
C GLY A 132 -7.07 -12.88 -10.90
N ARG A 133 -6.79 -12.36 -9.69
CA ARG A 133 -7.27 -11.04 -9.24
C ARG A 133 -6.43 -9.87 -9.79
N LEU A 134 -5.22 -10.14 -10.29
CA LEU A 134 -4.30 -9.14 -10.84
C LEU A 134 -4.52 -8.93 -12.33
#